data_AF-A0A5C5W702-F1
#
_entry.id   AF-A0A5C5W702-F1
#
_cell.length_a   1.000
_cell.length_b   1.000
_cell.length_c   1.000
_cell.angle_alpha   90.00
_cell.angle_beta   90.00
_cell.angle_gamma   90.00
#
_symmetry.space_group_name_H-M   'P 1'
#
loop_
_entity.id
_entity.type
_entity.pdbx_description
1 polymer ?
#
loop_
_entity_poly.entity_id
_entity_poly.type
_entity_poly.pdbx_seq_one_letter_code
_entity_poly.pdbx_strand_id
1 'polypeptide(L)'
;MRSVIRKRHEPVAPNLTPLIDVVFLLIIFFLVSSHLARREALLELRLPSALTGQRTAAPAGRWTINLPEAGPALLAGAPIDAEELLARLRTVRAEGGVAPPVRLRGEGTLRFERLEPLLAACAEGGVMDLSFGVFPTAPQP
;
A
#
# COMPACT_ATOMS: atom_id res chain seq x y z
N MET A 1 13.00 -79.13 -6.93
CA MET A 1 12.17 -78.37 -5.97
C MET A 1 12.60 -76.90 -5.99
N ARG A 2 11.74 -76.02 -6.51
CA ARG A 2 11.95 -74.56 -6.48
C ARG A 2 11.33 -74.01 -5.20
N SER A 3 12.15 -73.56 -4.25
CA SER A 3 11.68 -72.81 -3.09
C SER A 3 11.65 -71.33 -3.47
N VAL A 4 10.44 -70.76 -3.55
CA VAL A 4 10.22 -69.34 -3.81
C VAL A 4 10.18 -68.63 -2.47
N ILE A 5 11.26 -67.92 -2.14
CA ILE A 5 11.35 -67.10 -0.92
C ILE A 5 10.49 -65.84 -1.13
N ARG A 6 9.36 -65.74 -0.40
CA ARG A 6 8.55 -64.51 -0.31
C ARG A 6 9.31 -63.44 0.46
N LYS A 7 9.66 -62.32 -0.18
CA LYS A 7 10.13 -61.11 0.51
C LYS A 7 8.97 -60.48 1.30
N ARG A 8 9.19 -60.27 2.60
CA ARG A 8 8.29 -59.54 3.50
C ARG A 8 8.37 -58.05 3.12
N HIS A 9 7.22 -57.39 2.93
CA HIS A 9 7.16 -55.95 2.70
C HIS A 9 7.37 -55.26 4.05
N GLU A 10 8.51 -54.59 4.25
CA GLU A 10 8.64 -53.63 5.35
C GLU A 10 7.97 -52.30 4.95
N PRO A 11 7.28 -51.62 5.89
CA PRO A 11 6.71 -50.32 5.63
C PRO A 11 7.84 -49.29 5.51
N VAL A 12 7.94 -48.65 4.34
CA VAL A 12 8.86 -47.53 4.11
C VAL A 12 8.33 -46.32 4.88
N ALA A 13 9.03 -45.90 5.93
CA ALA A 13 8.71 -44.66 6.62
C ALA A 13 8.96 -43.48 5.67
N PRO A 14 8.04 -42.50 5.58
CA PRO A 14 8.24 -41.33 4.73
C PRO A 14 9.44 -40.52 5.22
N ASN A 15 10.32 -40.14 4.28
CA ASN A 15 11.47 -39.29 4.57
C ASN A 15 10.98 -37.86 4.91
N LEU A 16 11.12 -37.46 6.17
CA LEU A 16 10.65 -36.15 6.65
C LEU A 16 11.59 -35.00 6.27
N THR A 17 12.86 -35.28 6.00
CA THR A 17 13.89 -34.28 5.65
C THR A 17 13.49 -33.38 4.46
N PRO A 18 13.03 -33.89 3.31
CA PRO A 18 12.56 -33.04 2.21
C PRO A 18 11.28 -32.26 2.54
N LEU A 19 10.42 -32.79 3.42
CA LEU A 19 9.19 -32.10 3.81
C LEU A 19 9.49 -30.89 4.72
N ILE A 20 10.44 -31.05 5.64
CA ILE A 20 10.90 -29.97 6.52
C ILE A 20 11.49 -28.83 5.71
N ASP A 21 12.29 -29.14 4.68
CA ASP A 21 12.92 -28.13 3.81
C ASP A 21 11.87 -27.26 3.07
N VAL A 22 10.85 -27.89 2.48
CA VAL A 22 9.75 -27.17 1.82
C VAL A 22 9.01 -26.25 2.79
N VAL A 23 8.69 -26.72 4.01
CA VAL A 23 8.00 -25.89 5.01
C VAL A 23 8.89 -24.74 5.47
N PHE A 24 10.19 -24.97 5.65
CA PHE A 24 11.14 -23.95 6.08
C PHE A 24 11.32 -22.85 5.01
N LEU A 25 11.45 -23.23 3.74
CA LEU A 25 11.50 -22.31 2.61
C LEU A 25 10.23 -21.45 2.51
N LEU A 26 9.06 -22.06 2.73
CA LEU A 26 7.79 -21.32 2.74
C LEU A 26 7.75 -20.27 3.87
N ILE A 27 8.18 -20.62 5.09
CA ILE A 27 8.21 -19.69 6.22
C ILE A 27 9.14 -18.50 5.93
N ILE A 28 10.36 -18.76 5.41
CA ILE A 28 11.30 -17.69 5.04
C ILE A 28 10.72 -16.81 3.94
N PHE A 29 10.15 -17.41 2.89
CA PHE A 29 9.52 -16.67 1.80
C PHE A 29 8.42 -15.73 2.32
N PHE A 30 7.51 -16.23 3.16
CA PHE A 30 6.45 -15.40 3.75
C PHE A 30 7.00 -14.31 4.66
N LEU A 31 8.01 -14.59 5.48
CA LEU A 31 8.62 -13.61 6.36
C LEU A 31 9.24 -12.45 5.55
N VAL A 32 10.05 -12.77 4.54
CA VAL A 32 10.70 -11.78 3.68
C VAL A 32 9.69 -11.02 2.83
N SER A 33 8.71 -11.72 2.24
CA SER A 33 7.63 -11.10 1.45
C SER A 33 6.77 -10.15 2.30
N SER A 34 6.51 -10.49 3.57
CA SER A 34 5.78 -9.60 4.50
C SER A 34 6.50 -8.27 4.73
N HIS A 35 7.84 -8.28 4.73
CA HIS A 35 8.63 -7.06 4.88
C HIS A 35 8.55 -6.20 3.60
N LEU A 36 8.48 -6.82 2.43
CA LEU A 36 8.38 -6.11 1.16
C LEU A 36 6.99 -5.47 0.99
N ALA A 37 5.92 -6.21 1.28
CA ALA A 37 4.54 -5.70 1.27
C ALA A 37 4.36 -4.51 2.23
N ARG A 38 5.09 -4.49 3.34
CA ARG A 38 5.03 -3.40 4.32
C ARG A 38 5.82 -2.16 3.90
N ARG A 39 6.83 -2.30 3.02
CA ARG A 39 7.63 -1.17 2.50
C ARG A 39 6.91 -0.37 1.41
N GLU A 40 6.11 -1.02 0.55
CA GLU A 40 5.25 -0.28 -0.40
C GLU A 40 4.22 0.61 0.32
N ALA A 41 3.81 0.24 1.53
CA ALA A 41 2.91 1.02 2.37
C ALA A 41 3.60 2.15 3.19
N LEU A 42 4.93 2.17 3.25
CA LEU A 42 5.72 3.10 4.06
C LEU A 42 6.71 3.88 3.19
N LEU A 43 6.20 4.82 2.40
CA LEU A 43 6.95 6.05 2.22
C LEU A 43 6.90 6.79 3.57
N GLU A 44 8.03 6.83 4.28
CA GLU A 44 8.17 7.58 5.53
C GLU A 44 8.11 9.08 5.25
N LEU A 45 6.90 9.59 5.03
CA LEU A 45 6.66 11.01 4.91
C LEU A 45 6.59 11.66 6.29
N ARG A 46 7.34 12.75 6.47
CA ARG A 46 7.24 13.63 7.64
C ARG A 46 5.98 14.50 7.51
N LEU A 47 4.84 13.93 7.87
CA LEU A 47 3.57 14.67 7.85
C LEU A 47 3.60 15.86 8.84
N PRO A 48 3.01 17.01 8.49
CA PRO A 48 2.85 18.14 9.42
C PRO A 48 1.97 17.74 10.60
N SER A 49 2.19 18.35 11.76
CA SER A 49 1.41 18.01 12.94
C SER A 49 0.20 18.92 13.18
N ALA A 50 -0.92 18.37 13.65
CA ALA A 50 -2.14 19.11 13.95
C ALA A 50 -2.79 18.65 15.27
N LEU A 51 -3.29 19.61 16.06
CA LEU A 51 -3.95 19.38 17.35
C LEU A 51 -5.25 18.55 17.24
N THR A 52 -5.91 18.58 16.08
CA THR A 52 -7.18 17.89 15.81
C THR A 52 -7.03 16.64 14.93
N GLY A 53 -5.79 16.17 14.69
CA GLY A 53 -5.54 15.01 13.84
C GLY A 53 -6.16 13.72 14.40
N GLN A 54 -7.24 13.21 13.79
CA GLN A 54 -7.83 11.92 14.15
C GLN A 54 -7.26 10.80 13.26
N ARG A 55 -6.81 9.71 13.90
CA ARG A 55 -6.34 8.49 13.23
C ARG A 55 -7.53 7.69 12.70
N THR A 56 -8.15 8.18 11.62
CA THR A 56 -9.29 7.49 10.99
C THR A 56 -8.78 6.27 10.22
N ALA A 57 -9.39 5.09 10.46
CA ALA A 57 -9.15 3.89 9.65
C ALA A 57 -9.31 4.23 8.16
N ALA A 58 -8.40 3.78 7.31
CA ALA A 58 -8.51 4.04 5.88
C ALA A 58 -9.72 3.26 5.34
N PRO A 59 -10.78 3.92 4.82
CA PRO A 59 -11.81 3.24 4.08
C PRO A 59 -11.18 2.60 2.86
N ALA A 60 -11.64 1.39 2.52
CA ALA A 60 -11.22 0.71 1.30
C ALA A 60 -11.50 1.61 0.09
N GLY A 61 -10.54 1.72 -0.83
CA GLY A 61 -10.68 2.53 -2.05
C GLY A 61 -10.23 4.00 -1.95
N ARG A 62 -9.66 4.46 -0.84
CA ARG A 62 -9.08 5.82 -0.74
C ARG A 62 -7.80 5.97 -1.56
N TRP A 63 -7.71 7.02 -2.37
CA TRP A 63 -6.49 7.39 -3.08
C TRP A 63 -5.58 8.21 -2.17
N THR A 64 -4.32 7.79 -2.04
CA THR A 64 -3.33 8.54 -1.25
C THR A 64 -2.26 9.08 -2.17
N ILE A 65 -2.19 10.41 -2.26
CA ILE A 65 -1.19 11.12 -3.06
C ILE A 65 -0.12 11.64 -2.10
N ASN A 66 1.10 11.20 -2.33
CA ASN A 66 2.29 11.57 -1.58
C ASN A 66 3.02 12.70 -2.32
N LEU A 67 3.32 13.79 -1.63
CA LEU A 67 4.01 14.96 -2.16
C LEU A 67 5.33 15.14 -1.41
N PRO A 68 6.43 14.55 -1.91
CA PRO A 68 7.75 14.76 -1.33
C PRO A 68 8.22 16.22 -1.50
N GLU A 69 9.12 16.70 -0.63
CA GLU A 69 9.68 18.06 -0.68
C GLU A 69 10.27 18.37 -2.07
N ALA A 70 10.99 17.40 -2.64
CA ALA A 70 11.53 17.43 -3.98
C ALA A 70 11.08 16.18 -4.77
N GLY A 71 10.78 16.36 -6.06
CA GLY A 71 10.35 15.28 -6.94
C GLY A 71 8.83 15.24 -7.21
N PRO A 72 8.36 14.35 -8.09
CA PRO A 72 6.96 14.31 -8.53
C PRO A 72 6.01 13.87 -7.41
N ALA A 73 4.73 14.22 -7.55
CA ALA A 73 3.70 13.62 -6.71
C ALA A 73 3.56 12.13 -7.04
N LEU A 74 3.23 11.31 -6.04
CA LEU A 74 3.15 9.87 -6.18
C LEU A 74 1.77 9.37 -5.74
N LEU A 75 1.05 8.68 -6.62
CA LEU A 75 -0.17 7.93 -6.28
C LEU A 75 0.17 6.44 -6.21
N ALA A 76 -0.05 5.82 -5.04
CA ALA A 76 0.27 4.41 -4.83
C ALA A 76 1.72 4.03 -5.22
N GLY A 77 2.67 4.95 -5.06
CA GLY A 77 4.09 4.74 -5.38
C GLY A 77 4.49 5.07 -6.83
N ALA A 78 3.52 5.33 -7.72
CA ALA A 78 3.80 5.73 -9.11
C ALA A 78 3.75 7.26 -9.27
N PRO A 79 4.67 7.87 -10.03
CA PRO A 79 4.61 9.29 -10.35
C PRO A 79 3.29 9.63 -11.05
N ILE A 80 2.69 10.73 -10.62
CA ILE A 80 1.45 11.25 -11.15
C ILE A 80 1.54 12.78 -11.22
N ASP A 81 1.02 13.34 -12.30
CA ASP A 81 0.80 14.78 -12.43
C ASP A 81 -0.70 15.09 -12.34
N ALA A 82 -1.04 16.38 -12.43
CA ALA A 82 -2.43 16.82 -12.33
C ALA A 82 -3.29 16.35 -13.51
N GLU A 83 -2.72 16.28 -14.72
CA GLU A 83 -3.44 15.89 -15.93
C GLU A 83 -3.79 14.40 -15.89
N GLU A 84 -2.83 13.55 -15.50
CA GLU A 84 -3.03 12.12 -15.37
C GLU A 84 -3.94 11.78 -14.18
N LEU A 85 -3.84 12.53 -13.08
CA LEU A 85 -4.78 12.40 -11.97
C LEU A 85 -6.23 12.65 -12.43
N LEU A 86 -6.45 13.75 -13.17
CA LEU A 86 -7.76 14.09 -13.72
C LEU A 86 -8.25 13.03 -14.70
N ALA A 87 -7.39 12.53 -15.58
CA ALA A 87 -7.72 11.46 -16.52
C ALA A 87 -8.18 10.19 -15.79
N ARG A 88 -7.47 9.77 -14.76
CA ARG A 88 -7.85 8.59 -13.94
C ARG A 88 -9.19 8.80 -13.23
N LEU A 89 -9.43 9.99 -12.66
CA LEU A 89 -10.71 10.31 -12.02
C LEU A 89 -11.87 10.27 -13.02
N ARG A 90 -11.66 10.78 -14.24
CA ARG A 90 -12.65 10.71 -15.33
C ARG A 90 -12.94 9.28 -15.76
N THR A 91 -11.92 8.41 -15.85
CA THR A 91 -12.11 6.99 -16.17
C THR A 91 -12.98 6.29 -15.14
N VAL A 92 -12.68 6.48 -13.84
CA VAL A 92 -13.50 5.90 -12.74
C VAL A 92 -14.96 6.33 -12.85
N ARG A 93 -15.20 7.61 -13.18
CA ARG A 93 -16.55 8.14 -13.36
C ARG A 93 -17.24 7.59 -14.62
N ALA A 94 -16.51 7.44 -15.71
CA ALA A 94 -17.03 6.87 -16.96
C ALA A 94 -17.45 5.40 -16.79
N GLU A 95 -16.76 4.66 -15.93
CA GLU A 95 -17.11 3.30 -15.52
C GLU A 95 -18.33 3.23 -14.57
N GLY A 96 -18.95 4.37 -14.25
CA GLY A 96 -20.09 4.47 -13.32
C GLY A 96 -19.68 4.46 -11.85
N GLY A 97 -18.38 4.53 -11.57
CA GLY A 97 -17.83 4.62 -10.21
C GLY A 97 -17.99 6.02 -9.61
N VAL A 98 -18.06 6.07 -8.28
CA VAL A 98 -17.95 7.33 -7.53
C VAL A 98 -16.48 7.69 -7.39
N ALA A 99 -16.15 8.98 -7.55
CA ALA A 99 -14.80 9.46 -7.32
C ALA A 99 -14.33 9.08 -5.90
N PRO A 100 -13.19 8.38 -5.77
CA PRO A 100 -12.73 7.92 -4.47
C PRO A 100 -12.32 9.10 -3.58
N PRO A 101 -12.44 8.96 -2.26
CA PRO A 101 -11.90 9.95 -1.35
C PRO A 101 -10.38 10.06 -1.56
N VAL A 102 -9.86 11.29 -1.58
CA VAL A 102 -8.44 11.58 -1.80
C VAL A 102 -7.80 12.05 -0.50
N ARG A 103 -6.63 11.50 -0.18
CA ARG A 103 -5.77 11.97 0.89
C ARG A 103 -4.47 12.52 0.33
N LEU A 104 -4.21 13.79 0.62
CA LEU A 104 -2.96 14.47 0.28
C LEU A 104 -2.00 14.35 1.47
N ARG A 105 -0.82 13.79 1.23
CA ARG A 105 0.25 13.62 2.22
C ARG A 105 1.47 14.38 1.74
N GLY A 106 1.69 15.57 2.27
CA GLY A 106 2.90 16.37 2.01
C GLY A 106 3.72 16.56 3.27
N GLU A 107 4.95 17.03 3.11
CA GLU A 107 5.74 17.55 4.23
C GLU A 107 5.27 18.96 4.63
N GLY A 108 5.56 19.38 5.87
CA GLY A 108 5.13 20.70 6.38
C GLY A 108 5.73 21.91 5.65
N THR A 109 6.80 21.71 4.87
CA THR A 109 7.46 22.73 4.04
C THR A 109 6.92 22.78 2.61
N LEU A 110 5.94 21.93 2.26
CA LEU A 110 5.40 21.85 0.91
C LEU A 110 4.76 23.18 0.51
N ARG A 111 5.25 23.73 -0.61
CA ARG A 111 4.72 24.98 -1.15
C ARG A 111 3.36 24.77 -1.80
N PHE A 112 2.44 25.71 -1.57
CA PHE A 112 1.08 25.64 -2.09
C PHE A 112 1.02 25.59 -3.63
N GLU A 113 1.96 26.22 -4.34
CA GLU A 113 1.98 26.20 -5.81
C GLU A 113 2.15 24.78 -6.38
N ARG A 114 2.69 23.84 -5.59
CA ARG A 114 2.82 22.43 -5.99
C ARG A 114 1.54 21.64 -5.74
N LEU A 115 0.67 22.13 -4.85
CA LEU A 115 -0.54 21.46 -4.41
C LEU A 115 -1.75 21.90 -5.22
N GLU A 116 -1.81 23.18 -5.59
CA GLU A 116 -2.88 23.82 -6.34
C GLU A 116 -3.33 23.03 -7.58
N PRO A 117 -2.44 22.59 -8.50
CA PRO A 117 -2.89 21.88 -9.69
C PRO A 117 -3.48 20.50 -9.38
N LEU A 118 -3.01 19.82 -8.33
CA LEU A 118 -3.56 18.54 -7.88
C LEU A 118 -4.91 18.72 -7.21
N LEU A 119 -5.11 19.81 -6.45
CA LEU A 119 -6.40 20.17 -5.87
C LEU A 119 -7.41 20.51 -6.96
N ALA A 120 -7.01 21.29 -7.97
CA ALA A 120 -7.85 21.62 -9.12
C ALA A 120 -8.29 20.36 -9.87
N ALA A 121 -7.34 19.45 -10.14
CA ALA A 121 -7.64 18.16 -10.78
C ALA A 121 -8.61 17.30 -9.94
N CYS A 122 -8.47 17.27 -8.60
CA CYS A 122 -9.41 16.57 -7.73
C CYS A 122 -10.81 17.19 -7.78
N ALA A 123 -10.91 18.52 -7.72
CA ALA A 123 -12.17 19.24 -7.77
C ALA A 123 -12.89 19.03 -9.12
N GLU A 124 -12.16 19.13 -10.22
CA GLU A 124 -12.68 18.90 -11.57
C GLU A 124 -13.08 17.43 -11.78
N GLY A 125 -12.31 16.49 -11.21
CA GLY A 125 -12.61 15.06 -11.22
C GLY A 125 -13.79 14.66 -10.34
N GLY A 126 -14.38 15.60 -9.58
CA GLY A 126 -15.57 15.37 -8.74
C GLY A 126 -15.26 14.69 -7.40
N VAL A 127 -14.04 14.84 -6.89
CA VAL A 127 -13.68 14.35 -5.56
C VAL A 127 -14.33 15.23 -4.50
N MET A 128 -15.23 14.63 -3.71
CA MET A 128 -16.00 15.34 -2.68
C MET A 128 -15.40 15.22 -1.27
N ASP A 129 -14.62 14.16 -1.02
CA ASP A 129 -13.94 13.92 0.25
C ASP A 129 -12.43 14.05 0.06
N LEU A 130 -11.90 15.17 0.54
CA LEU A 130 -10.51 15.55 0.41
C LEU A 130 -9.93 15.76 1.81
N SER A 131 -8.91 14.96 2.17
CA SER A 131 -8.30 14.97 3.50
C SER A 131 -6.80 15.23 3.44
N PHE A 132 -6.28 15.95 4.43
CA PHE A 132 -4.84 16.17 4.57
C PHE A 132 -4.26 15.22 5.61
N GLY A 133 -3.17 14.54 5.25
CA GLY A 133 -2.41 13.73 6.19
C GLY A 133 -1.64 14.60 7.15
N VAL A 134 -2.02 14.60 8.42
CA VAL A 134 -1.33 15.27 9.51
C VAL A 134 -0.97 14.24 10.60
N PHE A 135 0.18 14.40 11.25
CA PHE A 135 0.46 13.67 12.48
C PHE A 135 -0.25 14.35 13.67
N PRO A 136 -0.91 13.63 14.58
CA PRO A 136 -1.37 14.25 15.81
C PRO A 136 -0.15 14.68 16.65
N THR A 137 -0.04 15.96 17.02
CA THR A 137 0.88 16.37 18.09
C THR A 137 0.17 16.13 19.42
N ALA A 138 0.87 15.48 20.38
CA ALA A 138 0.35 15.34 21.74
C ALA A 138 0.07 16.73 22.34
N PRO A 139 -1.06 16.93 23.05
CA PRO A 139 -1.33 18.20 23.72
C PRO A 139 -0.21 18.50 24.71
N GLN A 140 0.38 19.70 24.61
CA GLN A 140 1.34 20.16 25.63
C GLN A 140 0.55 20.52 26.91
N PRO A 141 1.05 20.14 28.10
CA PRO A 141 0.37 20.35 29.37
C PRO A 141 0.23 21.83 29.75
#